data_AF-A0A6M6E8U8-F1
#
_entry.id   AF-A0A6M6E8U8-F1
#
_cell.length_a   1.000
_cell.length_b   1.000
_cell.length_c   1.000
_cell.angle_alpha   90.00
_cell.angle_beta   90.00
_cell.angle_gamma   90.00
#
_symmetry.space_group_name_H-M   'P 1'
#
loop_
_entity.id
_entity.type
_entity.pdbx_description
1 polymer ?
#
loop_
_entity_poly.entity_id
_entity_poly.type
_entity_poly.pdbx_seq_one_letter_code
_entity_poly.pdbx_strand_id
1 'polypeptide(L)'
;MNEISTKEINQLEELTKSFKNEYSQVVEERAIMLDDIRLLERRIEVLRLRMPEPPNWITDLVEPITKLVANKLKVKGFKVKELRDLDNSVKVSFFNKDEEELYKIILIPEDLEESLILYKTGEKVDKNYGDGTLGALNDMSDKTARLPLNNINEVVTIIRNL
;
A
#
# COMPACT_ATOMS: atom_id res chain seq x y z
N MET A 1 -29.68 -1.12 -59.25
CA MET A 1 -30.13 -1.02 -57.85
C MET A 1 -30.34 -2.44 -57.37
N ASN A 2 -29.62 -2.89 -56.35
CA ASN A 2 -29.85 -4.21 -55.78
C ASN A 2 -31.03 -4.11 -54.82
N GLU A 3 -32.15 -4.73 -55.17
CA GLU A 3 -33.31 -4.85 -54.29
C GLU A 3 -33.01 -5.88 -53.21
N ILE A 4 -33.10 -5.45 -51.95
CA ILE A 4 -32.92 -6.31 -50.78
C ILE A 4 -34.10 -7.29 -50.74
N SER A 5 -33.81 -8.59 -50.64
CA SER A 5 -34.86 -9.60 -50.62
C SER A 5 -35.61 -9.62 -49.29
N THR A 6 -36.88 -10.04 -49.30
CA THR A 6 -37.70 -10.20 -48.09
C THR A 6 -37.05 -11.11 -47.05
N LYS A 7 -36.21 -12.05 -47.49
CA LYS A 7 -35.44 -12.96 -46.61
C LYS A 7 -34.33 -12.23 -45.86
N GLU A 8 -33.66 -11.27 -46.50
CA GLU A 8 -32.63 -10.44 -45.88
C GLU A 8 -33.25 -9.44 -44.90
N ILE A 9 -34.44 -8.92 -45.21
CA ILE A 9 -35.22 -8.05 -44.29
C ILE A 9 -35.56 -8.82 -43.01
N ASN A 10 -36.11 -10.04 -43.12
CA ASN A 10 -36.46 -10.86 -41.95
C ASN A 10 -35.22 -11.22 -41.10
N GLN A 11 -34.08 -11.52 -41.74
CA GLN A 11 -32.83 -11.79 -41.02
C GLN A 11 -32.33 -10.56 -40.26
N LEU A 12 -32.41 -9.37 -40.86
CA LEU A 12 -32.07 -8.11 -40.21
C LEU A 12 -32.98 -7.81 -39.02
N GLU A 13 -34.28 -8.10 -39.13
CA GLU A 13 -35.24 -7.93 -38.03
C GLU A 13 -34.95 -8.87 -36.86
N GLU A 14 -34.66 -10.15 -37.12
CA GLU A 14 -34.26 -11.11 -36.09
C GLU A 14 -32.96 -10.70 -35.39
N LEU A 15 -31.96 -10.25 -36.16
CA LEU A 15 -30.67 -9.82 -35.64
C LEU A 15 -30.81 -8.55 -34.79
N THR A 16 -31.65 -7.60 -35.21
CA THR A 16 -31.98 -6.40 -34.44
C THR A 16 -32.70 -6.75 -33.14
N LYS A 17 -33.59 -7.75 -33.17
CA LYS A 17 -34.34 -8.19 -31.99
C LYS A 17 -33.45 -8.92 -30.99
N SER A 18 -32.55 -9.79 -31.46
CA SER A 18 -31.51 -10.45 -30.66
C SER A 18 -30.58 -9.43 -30.00
N PHE A 19 -30.04 -8.48 -30.78
CA PHE A 19 -29.17 -7.43 -30.25
C PHE A 19 -29.86 -6.58 -29.17
N LYS A 20 -31.12 -6.18 -29.40
CA LYS A 20 -31.89 -5.43 -28.38
C LYS A 20 -32.07 -6.23 -27.09
N ASN A 21 -32.25 -7.54 -27.19
CA ASN A 21 -32.46 -8.40 -26.04
C ASN A 21 -31.17 -8.56 -25.23
N GLU A 22 -30.04 -8.84 -25.90
CA GLU A 22 -28.72 -8.91 -25.27
C GLU A 22 -28.32 -7.59 -24.64
N TYR A 23 -28.53 -6.47 -25.35
CA TYR A 23 -28.25 -5.14 -24.80
C TYR A 23 -29.08 -4.86 -23.54
N SER A 24 -30.35 -5.25 -23.53
CA SER A 24 -31.23 -5.06 -22.36
C SER A 24 -30.74 -5.88 -21.16
N GLN A 25 -30.30 -7.12 -21.39
CA GLN A 25 -29.71 -7.96 -20.35
C GLN A 25 -28.44 -7.34 -19.76
N VAL A 26 -27.54 -6.85 -20.62
CA VAL A 26 -26.30 -6.18 -20.15
C VAL A 26 -26.60 -4.93 -19.33
N VAL A 27 -27.61 -4.14 -19.72
CA VAL A 27 -28.04 -2.96 -18.96
C VAL A 27 -28.59 -3.35 -17.58
N GLU A 28 -29.35 -4.44 -17.51
CA GLU A 28 -29.92 -4.97 -16.27
C GLU A 28 -28.84 -5.53 -15.33
N GLU A 29 -27.91 -6.33 -15.85
CA GLU A 29 -26.75 -6.82 -15.10
C GLU A 29 -25.86 -5.68 -14.59
N ARG A 30 -25.64 -4.65 -15.41
CA ARG A 30 -24.90 -3.46 -15.00
C ARG A 30 -25.61 -2.72 -13.86
N ALA A 31 -26.93 -2.64 -13.88
CA ALA A 31 -27.70 -2.00 -12.81
C ALA A 31 -27.56 -2.78 -11.50
N ILE A 32 -27.62 -4.11 -11.55
CA ILE A 32 -27.41 -4.99 -10.39
C ILE A 32 -26.01 -4.80 -9.81
N MET A 33 -24.96 -4.85 -10.65
CA MET A 33 -23.58 -4.63 -10.20
C MET A 33 -23.37 -3.27 -9.52
N LEU A 34 -23.99 -2.22 -10.04
CA LEU A 34 -23.88 -0.88 -9.45
C LEU A 34 -24.55 -0.80 -8.07
N ASP A 35 -25.66 -1.49 -7.87
CA ASP A 35 -26.32 -1.56 -6.57
C ASP A 35 -25.52 -2.41 -5.56
N ASP A 36 -24.88 -3.49 -6.02
CA ASP A 36 -23.96 -4.28 -5.19
C ASP A 36 -22.75 -3.46 -4.73
N ILE A 37 -22.16 -2.66 -5.63
CA ILE A 37 -21.08 -1.73 -5.30
C ILE A 37 -21.52 -0.73 -4.23
N ARG A 38 -22.69 -0.10 -4.40
CA ARG A 38 -23.24 0.85 -3.40
C ARG A 38 -23.49 0.20 -2.05
N LEU A 39 -23.94 -1.06 -2.03
CA LEU A 39 -24.15 -1.80 -0.79
C LEU A 39 -22.82 -2.09 -0.08
N LEU A 40 -21.79 -2.47 -0.83
CA LEU A 40 -20.44 -2.69 -0.32
C LEU A 40 -19.84 -1.40 0.23
N GLU A 41 -19.96 -0.28 -0.48
CA GLU A 41 -19.50 1.04 -0.03
C GLU A 41 -20.16 1.44 1.30
N ARG A 42 -21.48 1.26 1.42
CA ARG A 42 -22.19 1.51 2.69
C ARG A 42 -21.71 0.60 3.81
N ARG A 43 -21.46 -0.68 3.53
CA ARG A 43 -20.92 -1.62 4.52
C ARG A 43 -19.51 -1.21 4.97
N ILE A 44 -18.65 -0.80 4.03
CA ILE A 44 -17.30 -0.29 4.33
C ILE A 44 -17.39 0.94 5.23
N GLU A 45 -18.30 1.88 4.94
CA GLU A 45 -18.46 3.08 5.75
C GLU A 45 -18.95 2.77 7.17
N VAL A 46 -19.94 1.88 7.31
CA VAL A 46 -20.40 1.42 8.62
C VAL A 46 -19.29 0.71 9.39
N LEU A 47 -18.46 -0.08 8.71
CA LEU A 47 -17.30 -0.73 9.34
C LEU A 47 -16.27 0.30 9.79
N ARG A 48 -15.93 1.30 8.96
CA ARG A 48 -15.02 2.39 9.33
C ARG A 48 -15.49 3.16 10.56
N LEU A 49 -16.78 3.49 10.64
CA LEU A 49 -17.36 4.20 11.78
C LEU A 49 -17.41 3.37 13.07
N ARG A 50 -17.39 2.04 12.95
CA ARG A 50 -17.41 1.10 14.08
C ARG A 50 -16.02 0.63 14.48
N MET A 51 -15.02 0.81 13.63
CA MET A 51 -13.64 0.55 14.00
C MET A 51 -13.25 1.58 15.05
N PRO A 52 -12.75 1.16 16.22
CA PRO A 52 -12.10 2.09 17.13
C PRO A 52 -10.98 2.80 16.35
N GLU A 53 -10.73 4.08 16.66
CA GLU A 53 -9.52 4.72 16.16
C GLU A 53 -8.35 3.80 16.52
N PRO A 54 -7.57 3.32 15.53
CA PRO A 54 -6.44 2.49 15.84
C PRO A 54 -5.57 3.26 16.84
N PRO A 55 -5.05 2.61 17.89
CA PRO A 55 -4.14 3.28 18.82
C PRO A 55 -3.08 3.99 17.98
N ASN A 56 -2.80 5.25 18.31
CA ASN A 56 -1.82 6.04 17.57
C ASN A 56 -0.42 5.55 17.97
N TRP A 57 -0.08 4.35 17.49
CA TRP A 57 1.15 3.63 17.76
C TRP A 57 2.38 4.44 17.36
N ILE A 58 2.22 5.42 16.46
CA ILE A 58 3.25 6.41 16.16
C ILE A 58 3.58 7.23 17.40
N THR A 59 2.57 7.82 18.02
CA THR A 59 2.74 8.66 19.22
C THR A 59 3.05 7.80 20.46
N ASP A 60 2.43 6.64 20.57
CA ASP A 60 2.49 5.81 21.79
C ASP A 60 3.73 4.90 21.83
N LEU A 61 4.27 4.50 20.67
CA LEU A 61 5.37 3.53 20.56
C LEU A 61 6.56 4.09 19.77
N VAL A 62 6.33 4.56 18.53
CA VAL A 62 7.43 4.95 17.62
C VAL A 62 8.17 6.18 18.12
N GLU A 63 7.47 7.24 18.52
CA GLU A 63 8.08 8.48 18.98
C GLU A 63 8.94 8.31 20.24
N PRO A 64 8.46 7.64 21.32
CA PRO A 64 9.28 7.36 22.51
C PRO A 64 10.56 6.60 22.20
N ILE A 65 10.47 5.53 21.39
CA ILE A 65 11.62 4.72 20.99
C ILE A 65 12.58 5.56 20.14
N THR A 66 12.06 6.28 19.16
CA THR A 66 12.86 7.14 18.27
C THR A 66 13.61 8.20 19.05
N LYS A 67 13.01 8.77 20.09
CA LYS A 67 13.67 9.74 20.97
C LYS A 67 14.86 9.12 21.72
N LEU A 68 14.72 7.89 22.21
CA LEU A 68 15.83 7.15 22.85
C LEU A 68 16.97 6.88 21.85
N VAL A 69 16.63 6.48 20.63
CA VAL A 69 17.60 6.26 19.54
C VAL A 69 18.31 7.55 19.16
N ALA A 70 17.57 8.66 18.98
CA ALA A 70 18.13 9.95 18.61
C ALA A 70 19.16 10.44 19.63
N ASN A 71 18.86 10.30 20.92
CA ASN A 71 19.78 10.62 22.02
C ASN A 71 21.08 9.80 21.94
N LYS A 72 20.98 8.50 21.62
CA LYS A 72 22.13 7.60 21.47
C LYS A 72 22.94 7.88 20.20
N LEU A 73 22.28 8.24 19.10
CA LEU A 73 22.91 8.64 17.85
C LEU A 73 23.57 10.02 17.92
N LYS A 74 23.25 10.83 18.94
CA LYS A 74 23.73 12.21 19.11
C LYS A 74 23.38 13.11 17.91
N VAL A 75 22.20 12.91 17.34
CA VAL A 75 21.65 13.72 16.24
C VAL A 75 20.95 14.98 16.76
N LYS A 76 20.77 16.00 15.91
CA LYS A 76 20.08 17.26 16.30
C LYS A 76 18.62 17.02 16.64
N GLY A 77 17.97 16.15 15.85
CA GLY A 77 16.57 15.83 16.00
C GLY A 77 16.14 14.74 15.02
N PHE A 78 14.85 14.44 15.04
CA PHE A 78 14.22 13.47 14.17
C PHE A 78 12.85 13.98 13.71
N LYS A 79 12.32 13.39 12.65
CA LYS A 79 10.94 13.57 12.19
C LYS A 79 10.31 12.21 11.97
N VAL A 80 9.07 12.06 12.43
CA VAL A 80 8.24 10.89 12.17
C VAL A 80 7.13 11.31 11.20
N LYS A 81 6.94 10.56 10.11
CA LYS A 81 5.96 10.87 9.07
C LYS A 81 5.24 9.60 8.62
N GLU A 82 3.92 9.63 8.68
CA GLU A 82 3.05 8.63 8.05
C GLU A 82 3.21 8.65 6.53
N LEU A 83 3.36 7.47 5.92
CA LEU A 83 3.45 7.33 4.46
C LEU A 83 2.09 7.05 3.80
N ARG A 84 1.05 6.69 4.57
CA ARG A 84 -0.32 6.41 4.09
C ARG A 84 -0.35 5.44 2.89
N ASP A 85 0.53 4.45 2.92
CA ASP A 85 0.54 3.31 1.99
C ASP A 85 -0.38 2.19 2.48
N LEU A 86 -0.45 1.08 1.72
CA LEU A 86 -1.31 -0.06 2.02
C LEU A 86 -1.02 -0.66 3.41
N ASP A 87 0.24 -0.59 3.83
CA ASP A 87 0.74 -1.15 5.09
C ASP A 87 0.74 -0.12 6.23
N ASN A 88 0.18 1.08 6.02
CA ASN A 88 0.16 2.18 7.01
C ASN A 88 1.54 2.48 7.63
N SER A 89 2.58 2.44 6.83
CA SER A 89 3.97 2.54 7.27
C SER A 89 4.37 3.95 7.72
N VAL A 90 5.44 4.00 8.49
CA VAL A 90 5.94 5.20 9.15
C VAL A 90 7.41 5.41 8.84
N LYS A 91 7.74 6.56 8.27
CA LYS A 91 9.12 6.99 8.04
C LYS A 91 9.64 7.73 9.26
N VAL A 92 10.77 7.28 9.78
CA VAL A 92 11.57 7.99 10.79
C VAL A 92 12.85 8.50 10.14
N SER A 93 13.07 9.82 10.19
CA SER A 93 14.25 10.50 9.65
C SER A 93 15.04 11.16 10.77
N PHE A 94 16.36 11.02 10.78
CA PHE A 94 17.27 11.63 11.76
C PHE A 94 18.17 12.67 11.09
N PHE A 95 18.42 13.81 11.76
CA PHE A 95 19.07 14.96 11.13
C PHE A 95 20.35 15.41 11.85
N ASN A 96 21.34 15.87 11.09
CA ASN A 96 22.53 16.53 11.65
C ASN A 96 22.22 17.98 12.08
N LYS A 97 23.24 18.70 12.56
CA LYS A 97 23.09 20.10 13.00
C LYS A 97 22.66 21.03 11.86
N ASP A 98 23.09 20.72 10.65
CA ASP A 98 22.82 21.44 9.41
C ASP A 98 21.47 21.05 8.76
N GLU A 99 20.66 20.24 9.46
CA GLU A 99 19.34 19.76 9.01
C GLU A 99 19.36 18.81 7.81
N GLU A 100 20.52 18.23 7.50
CA GLU A 100 20.64 17.16 6.51
C GLU A 100 20.21 15.82 7.12
N GLU A 101 19.43 15.04 6.36
CA GLU A 101 18.99 13.69 6.76
C GLU A 101 20.21 12.75 6.77
N LEU A 102 20.59 12.26 7.95
CA LEU A 102 21.69 11.32 8.14
C LEU A 102 21.24 9.87 8.00
N TYR A 103 20.10 9.54 8.62
CA TYR A 103 19.59 8.18 8.69
C TYR A 103 18.08 8.18 8.46
N LYS A 104 17.57 7.11 7.85
CA LYS A 104 16.14 6.90 7.66
C LYS A 104 15.76 5.45 7.90
N ILE A 105 14.60 5.23 8.50
CA ILE A 105 14.01 3.91 8.74
C ILE A 105 12.54 3.99 8.34
N ILE A 106 12.01 2.89 7.82
CA ILE A 106 10.59 2.71 7.57
C ILE A 106 10.11 1.60 8.51
N LEU A 107 9.05 1.86 9.26
CA LEU A 107 8.46 0.93 10.22
C LEU A 107 7.07 0.53 9.71
N ILE A 108 6.80 -0.78 9.68
CA ILE A 108 5.54 -1.36 9.22
C ILE A 108 4.87 -2.04 10.43
N PRO A 109 3.59 -1.75 10.73
CA PRO A 109 2.87 -2.32 11.87
C PRO A 109 2.92 -3.84 11.96
N GLU A 110 2.66 -4.54 10.85
CA GLU A 110 2.59 -6.01 10.80
C GLU A 110 3.95 -6.64 11.17
N ASP A 111 5.04 -6.05 10.71
CA ASP A 111 6.39 -6.51 11.06
C ASP A 111 6.70 -6.23 12.54
N LEU A 112 6.23 -5.12 13.10
CA LEU A 112 6.41 -4.79 14.51
C LEU A 112 5.67 -5.76 15.44
N GLU A 113 4.49 -6.26 15.06
CA GLU A 113 3.75 -7.29 15.81
C GLU A 113 4.58 -8.58 15.95
N GLU A 114 5.33 -8.94 14.90
CA GLU A 114 6.27 -10.08 14.92
C GLU A 114 7.63 -9.76 15.56
N SER A 115 7.80 -8.54 16.10
CA SER A 115 9.09 -8.04 16.60
C SER A 115 10.18 -8.05 15.52
N LEU A 116 9.84 -7.62 14.31
CA LEU A 116 10.75 -7.46 13.17
C LEU A 116 10.83 -5.98 12.75
N ILE A 117 11.97 -5.58 12.17
CA ILE A 117 12.13 -4.32 11.44
C ILE A 117 12.44 -4.67 9.98
N LEU A 118 11.64 -4.14 9.06
CA LEU A 118 11.97 -4.10 7.64
C LEU A 118 12.94 -2.96 7.37
N TYR A 119 13.99 -3.22 6.62
CA TYR A 119 14.90 -2.18 6.16
C TYR A 119 15.40 -2.44 4.74
N LYS A 120 15.65 -1.36 4.02
CA LYS A 120 16.25 -1.39 2.68
C LYS A 120 17.75 -1.59 2.82
N THR A 121 18.28 -2.62 2.20
CA THR A 121 19.71 -2.96 2.29
C THR A 121 20.59 -2.18 1.30
N GLY A 122 19.99 -1.46 0.36
CA GLY A 122 20.69 -0.85 -0.77
C GLY A 122 21.20 -1.85 -1.83
N GLU A 123 21.11 -3.16 -1.57
CA GLU A 123 21.44 -4.22 -2.54
C GLU A 123 20.28 -4.36 -3.54
N LYS A 124 20.59 -4.40 -4.84
CA LYS A 124 19.57 -4.65 -5.88
C LYS A 124 18.97 -6.04 -5.70
N VAL A 125 17.65 -6.15 -5.86
CA VAL A 125 16.93 -7.43 -5.80
C VAL A 125 17.54 -8.41 -6.81
N ASP A 126 17.81 -9.64 -6.37
CA ASP A 126 18.45 -10.66 -7.21
C ASP A 126 17.57 -10.95 -8.43
N LYS A 127 18.16 -10.79 -9.61
CA LYS A 127 17.45 -10.44 -10.84
C LYS A 127 16.83 -11.66 -11.53
N ASN A 128 15.57 -11.95 -11.23
CA ASN A 128 14.68 -12.73 -12.11
C ASN A 128 13.41 -11.94 -12.51
N TYR A 129 13.44 -10.62 -12.39
CA TYR A 129 12.33 -9.75 -12.74
C TYR A 129 12.59 -9.12 -14.12
N GLY A 130 11.67 -9.31 -15.07
CA GLY A 130 11.76 -8.69 -16.39
C GLY A 130 11.68 -7.16 -16.31
N ASP A 131 12.28 -6.48 -17.27
CA ASP A 131 12.21 -5.02 -17.38
C ASP A 131 10.75 -4.53 -17.39
N GLY A 132 10.43 -3.53 -16.57
CA GLY A 132 9.08 -2.96 -16.43
C GLY A 132 8.15 -3.66 -15.43
N THR A 133 8.62 -4.68 -14.71
CA THR A 133 7.84 -5.33 -13.65
C THR A 133 7.96 -4.59 -12.30
N LEU A 134 6.97 -4.76 -11.41
CA LEU A 134 6.99 -4.19 -10.05
C LEU A 134 8.29 -4.50 -9.29
N GLY A 135 8.86 -5.70 -9.48
CA GLY A 135 10.14 -6.10 -8.91
C GLY A 135 11.34 -5.32 -9.47
N ALA A 136 11.29 -4.89 -10.74
CA ALA A 136 12.32 -4.05 -11.35
C ALA A 136 12.19 -2.56 -10.97
N LEU A 137 10.98 -2.10 -10.61
CA LEU A 137 10.70 -0.71 -10.23
C LEU A 137 10.99 -0.40 -8.74
N ASN A 138 10.98 -1.41 -7.87
CA ASN A 138 11.22 -1.24 -6.43
C ASN A 138 12.71 -1.24 -6.01
N ASP A 139 13.63 -1.52 -6.95
CA ASP A 139 15.08 -1.26 -7.04
C ASP A 139 16.01 -1.56 -5.82
N MET A 140 15.50 -1.95 -4.66
CA MET A 140 16.26 -2.32 -3.47
C MET A 140 15.64 -3.53 -2.79
N SER A 141 16.47 -4.45 -2.31
CA SER A 141 16.01 -5.59 -1.52
C SER A 141 15.68 -5.17 -0.09
N ASP A 142 14.51 -5.61 0.35
CA ASP A 142 14.10 -5.49 1.74
C ASP A 142 14.57 -6.73 2.51
N LYS A 143 15.15 -6.52 3.69
CA LYS A 143 15.45 -7.58 4.65
C LYS A 143 14.72 -7.29 5.96
N THR A 144 14.31 -8.35 6.65
CA THR A 144 13.80 -8.26 8.01
C THR A 144 14.91 -8.60 9.01
N ALA A 145 14.98 -7.85 10.11
CA ALA A 145 15.81 -8.18 11.27
C ALA A 145 14.93 -8.22 12.52
N ARG A 146 15.25 -9.12 13.46
CA ARG A 146 14.57 -9.11 14.77
C ARG A 146 14.84 -7.80 15.50
N LEU A 147 13.80 -7.22 16.07
CA LEU A 147 13.88 -6.15 17.06
C LEU A 147 14.67 -6.66 18.27
N PRO A 148 15.80 -6.05 18.61
CA PRO A 148 16.48 -6.34 19.85
C PRO A 148 15.72 -5.61 20.98
N LEU A 149 14.57 -6.17 21.37
CA LEU A 149 13.63 -5.62 22.36
C LEU A 149 14.29 -5.25 23.70
N ASN A 150 15.44 -5.87 24.01
CA ASN A 150 16.17 -5.68 25.26
C ASN A 150 17.44 -4.81 25.14
N ASN A 151 17.80 -4.31 23.94
CA ASN A 151 19.06 -3.58 23.76
C ASN A 151 18.95 -2.44 22.72
N ILE A 152 18.68 -1.23 23.23
CA ILE A 152 18.66 0.00 22.41
C ILE A 152 19.98 0.25 21.64
N ASN A 153 21.12 -0.28 22.10
CA ASN A 153 22.40 -0.10 21.40
C ASN A 153 22.46 -0.97 20.12
N GLU A 154 21.79 -2.12 20.08
CA GLU A 154 21.70 -2.96 18.88
C GLU A 154 20.81 -2.29 17.83
N VAL A 155 19.69 -1.69 18.23
CA VAL A 155 18.86 -0.85 17.34
C VAL A 155 19.71 0.27 16.72
N VAL A 156 20.49 0.99 17.54
CA VAL A 156 21.40 2.04 17.09
C VAL A 156 22.46 1.51 16.12
N THR A 157 22.95 0.29 16.36
CA THR A 157 23.96 -0.34 15.49
C THR A 157 23.38 -0.71 14.13
N ILE A 158 22.16 -1.26 14.09
CA ILE A 158 21.44 -1.52 12.83
C ILE A 158 21.32 -0.23 12.03
N ILE A 159 20.88 0.85 12.66
CA ILE A 159 20.64 2.14 11.99
C ILE A 159 21.91 2.76 11.42
N ARG A 160 23.04 2.63 12.13
CA ARG A 160 24.34 3.12 11.63
C ARG A 160 24.88 2.33 10.45
N ASN A 161 24.41 1.09 10.28
CA ASN A 161 24.86 0.17 9.24
C ASN A 161 23.88 0.11 8.04
N LEU A 162 22.81 0.92 8.06
CA LEU A 162 21.95 1.21 6.90
C LEU A 162 22.67 2.13 5.91
#